data_AF-A0A1H9IJ70-F1
#
_entry.id   AF-A0A1H9IJ70-F1
#
_cell.length_a   1.000
_cell.length_b   1.000
_cell.length_c   1.000
_cell.angle_alpha   90.00
_cell.angle_beta   90.00
_cell.angle_gamma   90.00
#
_symmetry.space_group_name_H-M   'P 1'
#
loop_
_entity.id
_entity.type
_entity.pdbx_description
1 polymer ?
#
loop_
_entity_poly.entity_id
_entity_poly.type
_entity_poly.pdbx_seq_one_letter_code
_entity_poly.pdbx_strand_id
1 'polypeptide(L)'
;MTAEMCRIQRRKLLTLTVAGGTGVVGTVVGAASSGAAAVDIKHSSATSTVVGPGAASETITVSTTGGGLFEFGGDADRSLRVRNAATGKTTTFKPDGDGETYATDHVIIFTGSLEEVPSMDGLVDVRTPEGSESSVTVSGSYSGDRGIFTDQTFAPYIVELLDGSGTVVSTTGEKVYGTNYEWEFDQDGATVTITRDEEVDESWLVEFEIENDSSGDIQAVPHEDGDDVFEIPLDEFNVDDGEYEWEMIIYNGPNSSDEDIAIRLPGGDEQLVTIGAADEGTDGDSGNTESNGDSNSSESADNTSDTESNGDSAPGGDGMPGFGPVATIAGLAGGYALIRRSEDET
;
A
#
# COMPACT_ATOMS: atom_id res chain seq x y z
N MET A 1 25.55 40.86 31.35
CA MET A 1 24.17 41.36 31.57
C MET A 1 23.24 40.27 31.10
N THR A 2 22.57 39.66 32.06
CA THR A 2 21.84 38.40 31.97
C THR A 2 20.35 38.70 31.93
N ALA A 3 19.60 38.09 31.02
CA ALA A 3 18.14 38.13 31.04
C ALA A 3 17.60 36.71 30.87
N GLU A 4 17.24 36.12 32.02
CA GLU A 4 16.40 34.92 32.12
C GLU A 4 14.98 35.25 31.66
N MET A 5 14.40 34.39 30.82
CA MET A 5 12.97 34.39 30.53
C MET A 5 12.33 33.14 31.13
N CYS A 6 11.65 33.36 32.26
CA CYS A 6 10.89 32.39 33.03
C CYS A 6 9.54 32.11 32.35
N ARG A 7 9.26 30.86 31.95
CA ARG A 7 7.92 30.42 31.53
C ARG A 7 7.23 29.67 32.68
N ILE A 8 6.18 30.28 33.21
CA ILE A 8 5.26 29.70 34.19
C ILE A 8 4.18 28.90 33.44
N GLN A 9 4.18 27.58 33.62
CA GLN A 9 3.09 26.68 33.19
C GLN A 9 1.99 26.66 34.27
N ARG A 10 0.77 27.11 33.95
CA ARG A 10 -0.42 26.98 34.80
C ARG A 10 -1.09 25.63 34.56
N ARG A 11 -0.95 24.68 35.49
CA ARG A 11 -1.81 23.48 35.57
C ARG A 11 -3.22 23.90 36.00
N LYS A 12 -4.23 23.65 35.15
CA LYS A 12 -5.64 23.62 35.56
C LYS A 12 -5.93 22.26 36.20
N LEU A 13 -6.18 22.25 37.51
CA LEU A 13 -6.77 21.12 38.22
C LEU A 13 -8.27 21.06 37.84
N LEU A 14 -8.72 20.00 37.20
CA LEU A 14 -10.14 19.66 37.13
C LEU A 14 -10.52 18.90 38.40
N THR A 15 -11.33 19.52 39.25
CA THR A 15 -11.96 18.86 40.41
C THR A 15 -13.25 18.21 39.94
N LEU A 16 -13.29 16.88 39.88
CA LEU A 16 -14.49 16.10 39.62
C LEU A 16 -15.25 15.89 40.95
N THR A 17 -16.41 16.51 41.10
CA THR A 17 -17.35 16.26 42.21
C THR A 17 -18.34 15.19 41.76
N VAL A 18 -18.20 13.96 42.25
CA VAL A 18 -19.17 12.88 42.02
C VAL A 18 -20.20 12.89 43.16
N ALA A 19 -21.45 13.19 42.81
CA ALA A 19 -22.59 13.09 43.71
C ALA A 19 -23.03 11.63 43.87
N GLY A 20 -23.34 11.24 45.10
CA GLY A 20 -23.50 9.85 45.52
C GLY A 20 -24.68 9.10 44.90
N GLY A 21 -24.38 7.89 44.42
CA GLY A 21 -25.31 6.79 44.28
C GLY A 21 -24.73 5.58 44.99
N THR A 22 -25.48 4.98 45.91
CA THR A 22 -25.14 3.70 46.55
C THR A 22 -25.18 2.59 45.51
N GLY A 23 -24.05 2.37 44.83
CA GLY A 23 -23.78 1.24 43.95
C GLY A 23 -22.83 0.26 44.63
N VAL A 24 -23.13 -1.02 44.53
CA VAL A 24 -22.34 -2.14 45.04
C VAL A 24 -20.89 -2.02 44.56
N VAL A 25 -19.94 -1.88 45.48
CA VAL A 25 -18.51 -1.97 45.19
C VAL A 25 -18.20 -3.44 44.94
N GLY A 26 -18.34 -3.88 43.69
CA GLY A 26 -17.71 -5.10 43.22
C GLY A 26 -16.21 -4.85 43.17
N THR A 27 -15.46 -5.41 44.12
CA THR A 27 -14.01 -5.46 44.04
C THR A 27 -13.65 -6.26 42.80
N VAL A 28 -13.20 -5.58 41.75
CA VAL A 28 -12.53 -6.25 40.62
C VAL A 28 -11.20 -6.74 41.19
N VAL A 29 -11.17 -8.00 41.60
CA VAL A 29 -9.93 -8.70 41.89
C VAL A 29 -9.27 -8.88 40.53
N GLY A 30 -8.35 -7.98 40.20
CA GLY A 30 -7.45 -8.15 39.08
C GLY A 30 -6.67 -9.44 39.31
N ALA A 31 -7.02 -10.48 38.56
CA ALA A 31 -6.15 -11.63 38.43
C ALA A 31 -4.86 -11.11 37.80
N ALA A 32 -3.77 -11.10 38.57
CA ALA A 32 -2.45 -10.91 38.01
C ALA A 32 -2.19 -12.08 37.06
N SER A 33 -2.34 -11.83 35.75
CA SER A 33 -1.89 -12.76 34.73
C SER A 33 -0.37 -12.86 34.85
N SER A 34 0.11 -14.07 35.08
CA SER A 34 1.51 -14.36 35.21
C SER A 34 2.21 -14.24 33.85
N GLY A 35 3.01 -13.19 33.68
CA GLY A 35 4.36 -13.34 33.14
C GLY A 35 4.63 -13.15 31.64
N ALA A 36 3.69 -12.67 30.83
CA ALA A 36 4.07 -12.11 29.53
C ALA A 36 4.65 -10.71 29.75
N ALA A 37 5.86 -10.43 29.23
CA ALA A 37 6.38 -9.07 29.21
C ALA A 37 5.35 -8.15 28.54
N ALA A 38 5.16 -6.94 29.06
CA ALA A 38 4.30 -5.96 28.41
C ALA A 38 4.91 -5.65 27.03
N VAL A 39 4.13 -5.88 25.98
CA VAL A 39 4.51 -5.61 24.59
C VAL A 39 3.70 -4.40 24.17
N ASP A 40 4.37 -3.28 23.90
CA ASP A 40 3.75 -2.08 23.34
C ASP A 40 4.02 -2.05 21.83
N ILE A 41 3.01 -1.78 21.01
CA ILE A 41 3.10 -1.70 19.54
C ILE A 41 2.77 -0.30 19.01
N LYS A 42 3.34 0.05 17.86
CA LYS A 42 3.07 1.28 17.10
C LYS A 42 3.00 0.99 15.60
N HIS A 43 2.41 1.90 14.83
CA HIS A 43 2.60 1.87 13.37
C HIS A 43 4.08 2.05 13.04
N SER A 44 4.54 1.32 12.03
CA SER A 44 5.91 1.43 11.50
C SER A 44 5.93 2.30 10.25
N SER A 45 7.08 2.91 9.98
CA SER A 45 7.39 3.52 8.69
C SER A 45 7.86 2.50 7.64
N ALA A 46 8.16 1.26 8.07
CA ALA A 46 8.47 0.16 7.16
C ALA A 46 7.17 -0.26 6.45
N THR A 47 7.02 0.18 5.23
CA THR A 47 5.80 0.01 4.45
C THR A 47 6.15 -0.67 3.14
N SER A 48 5.28 -1.57 2.70
CA SER A 48 5.27 -2.07 1.33
C SER A 48 3.92 -1.77 0.71
N THR A 49 3.92 -1.63 -0.61
CA THR A 49 2.70 -1.49 -1.40
C THR A 49 2.44 -2.79 -2.12
N VAL A 50 1.19 -3.23 -2.01
CA VAL A 50 0.66 -4.38 -2.74
C VAL A 50 0.03 -3.82 -4.03
N VAL A 51 0.60 -4.18 -5.17
CA VAL A 51 0.19 -3.66 -6.49
C VAL A 51 -0.55 -4.75 -7.26
N GLY A 52 -1.73 -4.42 -7.77
CA GLY A 52 -2.50 -5.21 -8.71
C GLY A 52 -2.71 -4.47 -10.02
N PRO A 53 -3.38 -5.09 -11.00
CA PRO A 53 -3.74 -4.41 -12.24
C PRO A 53 -4.54 -3.13 -11.97
N GLY A 54 -3.91 -1.96 -12.17
CA GLY A 54 -4.55 -0.65 -12.01
C GLY A 54 -4.92 -0.25 -10.58
N ALA A 55 -4.39 -0.93 -9.55
CA ALA A 55 -4.66 -0.56 -8.17
C ALA A 55 -3.47 -0.82 -7.22
N ALA A 56 -3.36 -0.02 -6.17
CA ALA A 56 -2.35 -0.14 -5.13
C ALA A 56 -2.99 -0.15 -3.74
N SER A 57 -2.37 -0.87 -2.80
CA SER A 57 -2.77 -0.88 -1.40
C SER A 57 -1.55 -0.82 -0.49
N GLU A 58 -1.54 0.15 0.42
CA GLU A 58 -0.48 0.28 1.41
C GLU A 58 -0.66 -0.75 2.52
N THR A 59 0.36 -1.58 2.75
CA THR A 59 0.33 -2.54 3.87
C THR A 59 0.33 -1.82 5.22
N ILE A 60 -0.36 -2.40 6.19
CA ILE A 60 -0.31 -1.91 7.57
C ILE A 60 0.80 -2.66 8.29
N THR A 61 1.89 -1.96 8.58
CA THR A 61 2.99 -2.52 9.38
C THR A 61 2.94 -2.00 10.79
N VAL A 62 2.98 -2.91 11.76
CA VAL A 62 3.15 -2.58 13.17
C VAL A 62 4.51 -3.06 13.67
N SER A 63 5.10 -2.28 14.57
CA SER A 63 6.37 -2.61 15.22
C SER A 63 6.28 -2.48 16.74
N THR A 64 7.17 -3.12 17.48
CA THR A 64 7.26 -2.92 18.93
C THR A 64 7.91 -1.59 19.29
N THR A 65 7.45 -0.99 20.39
CA THR A 65 8.07 0.20 20.94
C THR A 65 9.30 -0.21 21.76
N GLY A 66 10.48 0.29 21.40
CA GLY A 66 11.72 0.04 22.14
C GLY A 66 12.50 -1.21 21.73
N GLY A 67 12.16 -1.84 20.60
CA GLY A 67 12.93 -2.95 20.01
C GLY A 67 12.81 -4.27 20.77
N GLY A 68 11.75 -4.44 21.56
CA GLY A 68 11.43 -5.73 22.17
C GLY A 68 10.88 -6.72 21.16
N LEU A 69 11.00 -8.01 21.45
CA LEU A 69 10.39 -9.06 20.63
C LEU A 69 9.17 -9.63 21.35
N PHE A 70 8.21 -10.12 20.57
CA PHE A 70 7.09 -10.91 21.06
C PHE A 70 6.86 -12.13 20.18
N GLU A 71 6.24 -13.16 20.75
CA GLU A 71 5.89 -14.37 20.03
C GLU A 71 4.60 -14.17 19.23
N PHE A 72 4.60 -14.55 17.96
CA PHE A 72 3.44 -14.53 17.07
C PHE A 72 3.45 -15.75 16.15
N GLY A 73 2.30 -16.41 16.01
CA GLY A 73 2.19 -17.69 15.28
C GLY A 73 1.32 -18.70 16.02
N GLY A 74 1.45 -19.98 15.67
CA GLY A 74 0.46 -21.00 16.03
C GLY A 74 0.26 -21.24 17.53
N ASP A 75 1.34 -21.32 18.31
CA ASP A 75 1.30 -21.58 19.75
C ASP A 75 1.34 -20.31 20.61
N ALA A 76 1.45 -19.12 19.99
CA ALA A 76 1.66 -17.86 20.72
C ALA A 76 0.40 -17.35 21.44
N ASP A 77 -0.78 -17.91 21.16
CA ASP A 77 -2.07 -17.43 21.67
C ASP A 77 -2.24 -15.90 21.49
N ARG A 78 -1.87 -15.39 20.31
CA ARG A 78 -2.01 -13.97 19.93
C ARG A 78 -2.85 -13.81 18.68
N SER A 79 -3.53 -12.68 18.57
CA SER A 79 -4.20 -12.24 17.34
C SER A 79 -4.06 -10.74 17.16
N LEU A 80 -4.24 -10.28 15.92
CA LEU A 80 -4.20 -8.86 15.56
C LEU A 80 -5.58 -8.42 15.11
N ARG A 81 -6.14 -7.40 15.76
CA ARG A 81 -7.37 -6.77 15.35
C ARG A 81 -7.08 -5.41 14.72
N VAL A 82 -7.52 -5.22 13.49
CA VAL A 82 -7.47 -3.94 12.79
C VAL A 82 -8.86 -3.31 12.88
N ARG A 83 -8.91 -2.04 13.25
CA ARG A 83 -10.12 -1.23 13.35
C ARG A 83 -10.01 -0.01 12.46
N ASN A 84 -10.98 0.17 11.57
CA ASN A 84 -11.19 1.46 10.91
C ASN A 84 -11.76 2.42 11.96
N ALA A 85 -11.01 3.47 12.29
CA ALA A 85 -11.35 4.39 13.37
C ALA A 85 -12.55 5.30 13.02
N ALA A 86 -12.76 5.58 11.74
CA ALA A 86 -13.89 6.39 11.27
C ALA A 86 -15.23 5.63 11.36
N THR A 87 -15.25 4.35 10.96
CA THR A 87 -16.48 3.55 10.92
C THR A 87 -16.68 2.67 12.15
N GLY A 88 -15.61 2.40 12.91
CA GLY A 88 -15.61 1.49 14.06
C GLY A 88 -15.67 0.00 13.69
N LYS A 89 -15.73 -0.33 12.39
CA LYS A 89 -15.68 -1.71 11.90
C LYS A 89 -14.31 -2.32 12.15
N THR A 90 -14.27 -3.66 12.29
CA THR A 90 -13.04 -4.39 12.62
C THR A 90 -12.91 -5.69 11.86
N THR A 91 -11.67 -6.07 11.58
CA THR A 91 -11.27 -7.43 11.21
C THR A 91 -10.20 -7.93 12.17
N THR A 92 -10.15 -9.24 12.40
CA THR A 92 -9.17 -9.86 13.31
C THR A 92 -8.49 -11.03 12.61
N PHE A 93 -7.18 -10.94 12.47
CA PHE A 93 -6.31 -12.02 12.04
C PHE A 93 -5.92 -12.91 13.21
N LYS A 94 -6.11 -14.22 13.06
CA LYS A 94 -5.67 -15.23 14.01
C LYS A 94 -4.77 -16.26 13.30
N PRO A 95 -3.52 -16.44 13.74
CA PRO A 95 -2.65 -17.49 13.23
C PRO A 95 -3.26 -18.90 13.38
N ASP A 96 -2.92 -19.79 12.46
CA ASP A 96 -3.31 -21.20 12.53
C ASP A 96 -2.57 -21.91 13.66
N GLY A 97 -3.32 -22.62 14.51
CA GLY A 97 -2.79 -23.18 15.76
C GLY A 97 -1.78 -24.32 15.60
N ASP A 98 -1.60 -24.86 14.40
CA ASP A 98 -0.59 -25.87 14.06
C ASP A 98 0.64 -25.29 13.33
N GLY A 99 0.67 -23.98 13.13
CA GLY A 99 1.80 -23.26 12.53
C GLY A 99 2.96 -23.01 13.50
N GLU A 100 4.12 -22.64 12.93
CA GLU A 100 5.30 -22.24 13.71
C GLU A 100 5.07 -20.91 14.46
N THR A 101 5.82 -20.71 15.54
CA THR A 101 5.79 -19.47 16.33
C THR A 101 7.11 -18.74 16.18
N TYR A 102 7.03 -17.44 15.89
CA TYR A 102 8.17 -16.60 15.60
C TYR A 102 8.32 -15.52 16.67
N ALA A 103 9.55 -15.29 17.13
CA ALA A 103 9.88 -14.08 17.88
C ALA A 103 10.07 -12.93 16.88
N THR A 104 9.22 -11.91 16.98
CA THR A 104 9.19 -10.80 16.02
C THR A 104 9.06 -9.45 16.72
N ASP A 105 9.57 -8.42 16.07
CA ASP A 105 9.31 -7.01 16.39
C ASP A 105 8.44 -6.32 15.34
N HIS A 106 8.07 -6.97 14.23
CA HIS A 106 7.25 -6.40 13.15
C HIS A 106 6.22 -7.39 12.64
N VAL A 107 4.99 -6.91 12.42
CA VAL A 107 3.97 -7.65 11.67
C VAL A 107 3.46 -6.77 10.54
N ILE A 108 3.44 -7.33 9.33
CA ILE A 108 3.01 -6.69 8.09
C ILE A 108 1.66 -7.31 7.72
N ILE A 109 0.64 -6.48 7.66
CA ILE A 109 -0.74 -6.87 7.34
C ILE A 109 -1.01 -6.42 5.91
N PHE A 110 -1.27 -7.39 5.04
CA PHE A 110 -1.66 -7.12 3.67
C PHE A 110 -3.07 -6.53 3.61
N THR A 111 -3.18 -5.34 3.04
CA THR A 111 -4.43 -4.65 2.76
C THR A 111 -4.73 -4.79 1.26
N GLY A 112 -6.01 -4.84 0.89
CA GLY A 112 -6.42 -5.05 -0.49
C GLY A 112 -6.67 -6.52 -0.88
N SER A 113 -7.32 -6.67 -2.04
CA SER A 113 -7.62 -7.96 -2.67
C SER A 113 -6.99 -7.94 -4.04
N LEU A 114 -5.78 -8.50 -4.17
CA LEU A 114 -5.22 -8.72 -5.49
C LEU A 114 -5.93 -9.91 -6.12
N GLU A 115 -6.87 -9.65 -7.05
CA GLU A 115 -7.55 -10.72 -7.81
C GLU A 115 -6.56 -11.68 -8.49
N GLU A 116 -5.33 -11.23 -8.76
CA GLU A 116 -4.28 -12.00 -9.42
C GLU A 116 -3.27 -12.67 -8.48
N VAL A 117 -3.24 -12.34 -7.17
CA VAL A 117 -2.39 -13.05 -6.20
C VAL A 117 -3.28 -14.01 -5.41
N PRO A 118 -3.13 -15.34 -5.60
CA PRO A 118 -3.95 -16.32 -4.91
C PRO A 118 -3.93 -16.08 -3.40
N SER A 119 -5.07 -15.60 -2.88
CA SER A 119 -5.43 -15.52 -1.48
C SER A 119 -4.29 -15.09 -0.55
N MET A 120 -3.89 -13.81 -0.58
CA MET A 120 -3.33 -13.19 0.63
C MET A 120 -4.33 -13.22 1.80
N ASP A 121 -5.57 -13.62 1.52
CA ASP A 121 -6.56 -14.07 2.49
C ASP A 121 -5.99 -15.09 3.46
N GLY A 122 -5.84 -14.65 4.71
CA GLY A 122 -5.34 -15.51 5.78
C GLY A 122 -3.82 -15.52 5.90
N LEU A 123 -3.12 -14.54 5.34
CA LEU A 123 -1.68 -14.38 5.52
C LEU A 123 -1.35 -13.04 6.22
N VAL A 124 -0.27 -13.06 6.98
CA VAL A 124 0.49 -11.88 7.42
C VAL A 124 1.97 -12.21 7.37
N ASP A 125 2.82 -11.21 7.27
CA ASP A 125 4.27 -11.39 7.30
C ASP A 125 4.83 -10.93 8.64
N VAL A 126 5.83 -11.64 9.16
CA VAL A 126 6.57 -11.25 10.37
C VAL A 126 8.06 -11.13 10.09
N ARG A 127 8.71 -10.12 10.66
CA ARG A 127 10.18 -9.99 10.56
C ARG A 127 10.84 -10.70 11.73
N THR A 128 11.82 -11.55 11.46
CA THR A 128 12.59 -12.21 12.53
C THR A 128 13.95 -11.54 12.70
N PRO A 129 14.50 -11.44 13.92
CA PRO A 129 15.79 -10.82 14.18
C PRO A 129 16.97 -11.51 13.48
N GLU A 130 16.85 -12.81 13.22
CA GLU A 130 17.92 -13.65 12.68
C GLU A 130 18.06 -13.52 11.15
N GLY A 131 17.07 -12.91 10.48
CA GLY A 131 17.10 -12.59 9.05
C GLY A 131 16.87 -11.10 8.84
N SER A 132 17.94 -10.32 8.71
CA SER A 132 17.84 -8.85 8.65
C SER A 132 17.08 -8.31 7.43
N GLU A 133 16.75 -9.13 6.43
CA GLU A 133 16.10 -8.68 5.18
C GLU A 133 14.93 -9.56 4.71
N SER A 134 14.60 -10.64 5.41
CA SER A 134 13.53 -11.56 5.00
C SER A 134 12.39 -11.58 6.02
N SER A 135 11.18 -11.24 5.57
CA SER A 135 9.96 -11.60 6.29
C SER A 135 9.68 -13.10 6.16
N VAL A 136 8.94 -13.63 7.14
CA VAL A 136 8.39 -14.98 7.09
C VAL A 136 6.88 -14.88 7.10
N THR A 137 6.22 -15.57 6.18
CA THR A 137 4.76 -15.59 6.10
C THR A 137 4.17 -16.51 7.16
N VAL A 138 3.18 -15.98 7.88
CA VAL A 138 2.38 -16.69 8.88
C VAL A 138 0.97 -16.91 8.33
N SER A 139 0.57 -18.17 8.24
CA SER A 139 -0.79 -18.55 7.86
C SER A 139 -1.77 -18.44 9.03
N GLY A 140 -3.02 -18.13 8.70
CA GLY A 140 -4.10 -17.94 9.65
C GLY A 140 -5.43 -17.66 8.97
N SER A 141 -6.34 -17.06 9.73
CA SER A 141 -7.67 -16.70 9.25
C SER A 141 -8.09 -15.32 9.74
N TYR A 142 -8.80 -14.60 8.88
CA TYR A 142 -9.47 -13.36 9.24
C TYR A 142 -10.91 -13.64 9.66
N SER A 143 -11.38 -12.89 10.65
CA SER A 143 -12.78 -12.86 11.08
C SER A 143 -13.26 -11.41 11.25
N GLY A 144 -14.54 -11.15 11.03
CA GLY A 144 -15.09 -9.79 11.04
C GLY A 144 -15.29 -9.22 9.65
N ASP A 145 -15.28 -7.89 9.54
CA ASP A 145 -15.54 -7.17 8.29
C ASP A 145 -14.21 -6.83 7.60
N ARG A 146 -13.89 -7.50 6.49
CA ARG A 146 -12.71 -7.18 5.67
C ARG A 146 -12.97 -6.07 4.65
N GLY A 147 -14.23 -5.69 4.45
CA GLY A 147 -14.58 -4.52 3.65
C GLY A 147 -13.98 -3.23 4.22
N ILE A 148 -13.47 -3.24 5.46
CA ILE A 148 -12.74 -2.11 6.02
C ILE A 148 -11.54 -1.64 5.20
N PHE A 149 -11.00 -2.46 4.28
CA PHE A 149 -9.88 -2.12 3.38
C PHE A 149 -10.31 -1.81 1.94
N THR A 150 -11.61 -1.83 1.66
CA THR A 150 -12.15 -1.63 0.30
C THR A 150 -13.36 -0.69 0.28
N ASP A 151 -13.95 -0.39 1.44
CA ASP A 151 -15.12 0.48 1.56
C ASP A 151 -14.75 1.98 1.41
N GLN A 152 -13.47 2.34 1.57
CA GLN A 152 -12.91 3.70 1.47
C GLN A 152 -11.48 3.59 0.93
N THR A 153 -11.03 4.54 0.10
CA THR A 153 -9.66 4.55 -0.40
C THR A 153 -8.71 4.94 0.73
N PHE A 154 -8.99 6.01 1.47
CA PHE A 154 -8.19 6.45 2.60
C PHE A 154 -8.96 6.34 3.91
N ALA A 155 -8.41 5.60 4.88
CA ALA A 155 -9.02 5.45 6.18
C ALA A 155 -8.01 5.46 7.34
N PRO A 156 -8.38 6.03 8.49
CA PRO A 156 -7.57 5.92 9.71
C PRO A 156 -7.74 4.53 10.34
N TYR A 157 -6.62 3.86 10.59
CA TYR A 157 -6.60 2.54 11.23
C TYR A 157 -5.90 2.54 12.59
N ILE A 158 -6.44 1.72 13.49
CA ILE A 158 -5.86 1.34 14.77
C ILE A 158 -5.64 -0.17 14.76
N VAL A 159 -4.47 -0.61 15.18
CA VAL A 159 -4.16 -2.03 15.34
C VAL A 159 -4.05 -2.37 16.82
N GLU A 160 -4.70 -3.46 17.22
CA GLU A 160 -4.71 -3.97 18.57
C GLU A 160 -4.12 -5.38 18.60
N LEU A 161 -3.16 -5.60 19.49
CA LEU A 161 -2.63 -6.92 19.81
C LEU A 161 -3.48 -7.54 20.92
N LEU A 162 -4.08 -8.70 20.64
CA LEU A 162 -4.93 -9.42 21.58
C LEU A 162 -4.19 -10.64 22.17
N ASP A 163 -4.56 -11.05 23.38
CA ASP A 163 -4.18 -12.34 23.95
C ASP A 163 -5.19 -13.46 23.57
N GLY A 164 -4.90 -14.69 23.98
CA GLY A 164 -5.73 -15.87 23.69
C GLY A 164 -7.14 -15.81 24.28
N SER A 165 -7.42 -14.88 25.22
CA SER A 165 -8.77 -14.62 25.74
C SER A 165 -9.54 -13.58 24.92
N GLY A 166 -8.88 -12.93 23.95
CA GLY A 166 -9.41 -11.79 23.20
C GLY A 166 -9.27 -10.45 23.92
N THR A 167 -8.47 -10.38 25.01
CA THR A 167 -8.22 -9.13 25.72
C THR A 167 -7.15 -8.33 25.01
N VAL A 168 -7.37 -7.02 24.85
CA VAL A 168 -6.38 -6.10 24.27
C VAL A 168 -5.19 -5.98 25.20
N VAL A 169 -4.01 -6.32 24.69
CA VAL A 169 -2.72 -6.22 25.40
C VAL A 169 -1.99 -4.94 25.02
N SER A 170 -2.08 -4.52 23.75
CA SER A 170 -1.56 -3.23 23.28
C SER A 170 -2.36 -2.70 22.10
N THR A 171 -2.26 -1.40 21.87
CA THR A 171 -2.92 -0.67 20.78
C THR A 171 -1.95 0.33 20.17
N THR A 172 -2.01 0.52 18.86
CA THR A 172 -1.36 1.65 18.18
C THR A 172 -2.19 2.92 18.38
N GLY A 173 -1.63 4.06 17.94
CA GLY A 173 -2.41 5.25 17.59
C GLY A 173 -3.14 5.07 16.26
N GLU A 174 -3.88 6.11 15.86
CA GLU A 174 -4.48 6.22 14.52
C GLU A 174 -3.40 6.59 13.49
N LYS A 175 -3.43 5.96 12.32
CA LYS A 175 -2.68 6.37 11.12
C LYS A 175 -3.55 6.13 9.89
N VAL A 176 -3.52 7.06 8.94
CA VAL A 176 -4.22 6.92 7.66
C VAL A 176 -3.39 6.06 6.72
N TYR A 177 -4.05 5.13 6.05
CA TYR A 177 -3.49 4.32 4.97
C TYR A 177 -4.43 4.40 3.77
N GLY A 178 -3.85 4.43 2.57
CA GLY A 178 -4.54 4.24 1.31
C GLY A 178 -4.62 2.76 0.97
N THR A 179 -5.82 2.27 0.68
CA THR A 179 -6.11 0.88 0.34
C THR A 179 -7.03 0.84 -0.87
N ASN A 180 -6.74 -0.05 -1.82
CA ASN A 180 -7.48 -0.18 -3.08
C ASN A 180 -7.56 1.15 -3.86
N TYR A 181 -6.47 1.91 -3.88
CA TYR A 181 -6.37 3.12 -4.70
C TYR A 181 -6.27 2.70 -6.17
N GLU A 182 -7.28 3.02 -6.96
CA GLU A 182 -7.31 2.73 -8.39
C GLU A 182 -6.64 3.87 -9.17
N TRP A 183 -5.77 3.53 -10.13
CA TRP A 183 -5.06 4.53 -10.92
C TRP A 183 -4.75 4.06 -12.34
N GLU A 184 -4.77 5.02 -13.24
CA GLU A 184 -4.23 4.91 -14.59
C GLU A 184 -3.01 5.81 -14.72
N PHE A 185 -2.08 5.43 -15.60
CA PHE A 185 -0.90 6.20 -15.94
C PHE A 185 -0.86 6.41 -17.44
N ASP A 186 -0.67 7.66 -17.84
CA ASP A 186 -0.47 8.06 -19.23
C ASP A 186 0.64 9.09 -19.32
N GLN A 187 1.39 9.08 -20.41
CA GLN A 187 2.45 10.04 -20.67
C GLN A 187 2.27 10.64 -22.07
N ASP A 188 2.05 11.97 -22.13
CA ASP A 188 2.02 12.74 -23.38
C ASP A 188 3.27 13.62 -23.49
N GLY A 189 4.29 13.09 -24.15
CA GLY A 189 5.56 13.78 -24.35
C GLY A 189 6.25 14.11 -23.02
N ALA A 190 6.19 15.38 -22.63
CA ALA A 190 6.87 15.92 -21.44
C ALA A 190 5.98 15.97 -20.18
N THR A 191 4.77 15.40 -20.22
CA THR A 191 3.86 15.39 -19.06
C THR A 191 3.39 13.97 -18.78
N VAL A 192 3.48 13.56 -17.51
CA VAL A 192 2.82 12.37 -16.98
C VAL A 192 1.50 12.77 -16.35
N THR A 193 0.48 11.94 -16.52
CA THR A 193 -0.80 12.06 -15.82
C THR A 193 -1.10 10.78 -15.07
N ILE A 194 -1.51 10.91 -13.80
CA ILE A 194 -1.93 9.79 -12.96
C ILE A 194 -3.29 10.10 -12.36
N THR A 195 -4.22 9.14 -12.35
CA THR A 195 -5.54 9.34 -11.74
C THR A 195 -5.45 9.77 -10.27
N ARG A 196 -6.18 10.83 -9.93
CA ARG A 196 -6.31 11.34 -8.56
C ARG A 196 -7.60 10.80 -7.95
N ASP A 197 -7.50 10.15 -6.79
CA ASP A 197 -8.67 9.76 -6.02
C ASP A 197 -9.30 10.98 -5.33
N GLU A 198 -10.63 11.07 -5.33
CA GLU A 198 -11.37 12.20 -4.76
C GLU A 198 -11.20 12.35 -3.24
N GLU A 199 -10.78 11.29 -2.53
CA GLU A 199 -10.51 11.31 -1.10
C GLU A 199 -9.13 11.88 -0.75
N VAL A 200 -8.26 12.15 -1.74
CA VAL A 200 -7.01 12.89 -1.50
C VAL A 200 -7.36 14.33 -1.12
N ASP A 201 -6.98 14.74 0.10
CA ASP A 201 -7.21 16.11 0.59
C ASP A 201 -6.20 17.07 -0.05
N GLU A 202 -6.65 18.25 -0.52
CA GLU A 202 -5.81 19.24 -1.22
C GLU A 202 -4.64 19.77 -0.37
N SER A 203 -4.69 19.61 0.96
CA SER A 203 -3.60 19.98 1.86
C SER A 203 -2.51 18.91 2.01
N TRP A 204 -2.72 17.73 1.41
CA TRP A 204 -1.76 16.64 1.43
C TRP A 204 -0.62 16.89 0.44
N LEU A 205 0.59 16.56 0.88
CA LEU A 205 1.75 16.56 0.01
C LEU A 205 1.71 15.33 -0.89
N VAL A 206 1.91 15.55 -2.19
CA VAL A 206 2.13 14.52 -3.19
C VAL A 206 3.51 14.74 -3.78
N GLU A 207 4.33 13.70 -3.80
CA GLU A 207 5.66 13.72 -4.40
C GLU A 207 5.73 12.68 -5.53
N PHE A 208 6.42 13.02 -6.61
CA PHE A 208 6.76 12.12 -7.69
C PHE A 208 8.27 11.98 -7.74
N GLU A 209 8.75 10.75 -7.58
CA GLU A 209 10.15 10.38 -7.60
C GLU A 209 10.48 9.64 -8.89
N ILE A 210 11.60 10.01 -9.50
CA ILE A 210 12.21 9.29 -10.61
C ILE A 210 13.38 8.51 -10.06
N GLU A 211 13.31 7.18 -10.14
CA GLU A 211 14.31 6.29 -9.59
C GLU A 211 15.51 6.16 -10.57
N ASN A 212 16.72 6.38 -10.05
CA ASN A 212 17.97 6.23 -10.79
C ASN A 212 19.03 5.63 -9.87
N ASP A 213 19.92 4.80 -10.44
CA ASP A 213 21.10 4.18 -9.81
C ASP A 213 21.95 5.12 -8.90
N SER A 214 21.90 6.43 -9.11
CA SER A 214 22.85 7.40 -8.50
C SER A 214 22.25 8.28 -7.40
N SER A 215 20.97 8.63 -7.53
CA SER A 215 20.17 9.49 -6.64
C SER A 215 18.89 9.82 -7.41
N GLY A 216 17.72 9.40 -6.93
CA GLY A 216 16.46 9.82 -7.52
C GLY A 216 16.31 11.35 -7.47
N ASP A 217 15.50 11.90 -8.37
CA ASP A 217 15.04 13.28 -8.30
C ASP A 217 13.55 13.29 -7.94
N ILE A 218 13.17 14.16 -7.01
CA ILE A 218 11.85 14.17 -6.39
C ILE A 218 11.24 15.55 -6.59
N GLN A 219 10.04 15.60 -7.15
CA GLN A 219 9.26 16.82 -7.31
C GLN A 219 7.95 16.74 -6.54
N ALA A 220 7.59 17.84 -5.88
CA ALA A 220 6.26 17.99 -5.30
C ALA A 220 5.25 18.22 -6.44
N VAL A 221 4.14 17.48 -6.42
CA VAL A 221 3.11 17.55 -7.45
C VAL A 221 1.97 18.47 -6.96
N PRO A 222 1.74 19.63 -7.61
CA PRO A 222 0.61 20.47 -7.28
C PRO A 222 -0.72 19.77 -7.60
N HIS A 223 -1.72 19.92 -6.73
CA HIS A 223 -3.08 19.46 -6.95
C HIS A 223 -4.07 20.28 -6.11
N GLU A 224 -5.33 20.28 -6.50
CA GLU A 224 -6.42 21.00 -5.85
C GLU A 224 -7.67 20.09 -5.71
N ASP A 225 -8.63 20.53 -4.89
CA ASP A 225 -9.92 19.85 -4.76
C ASP A 225 -10.68 19.84 -6.10
N GLY A 226 -11.11 18.65 -6.51
CA GLY A 226 -11.83 18.42 -7.76
C GLY A 226 -10.95 18.16 -8.99
N ASP A 227 -9.63 18.09 -8.85
CA ASP A 227 -8.77 17.56 -9.90
C ASP A 227 -9.01 16.05 -10.09
N ASP A 228 -9.16 15.62 -11.35
CA ASP A 228 -9.36 14.21 -11.71
C ASP A 228 -8.02 13.45 -11.86
N VAL A 229 -6.93 14.19 -12.09
CA VAL A 229 -5.58 13.65 -12.31
C VAL A 229 -4.53 14.51 -11.64
N PHE A 230 -3.40 13.90 -11.30
CA PHE A 230 -2.15 14.57 -11.05
C PHE A 230 -1.44 14.83 -12.37
N GLU A 231 -1.04 16.08 -12.65
CA GLU A 231 -0.24 16.43 -13.82
C GLU A 231 1.23 16.68 -13.39
N ILE A 232 2.15 15.87 -13.91
CA ILE A 232 3.57 15.90 -13.55
C ILE A 232 4.40 16.37 -14.75
N PRO A 233 4.90 17.62 -14.75
CA PRO A 233 5.80 18.11 -15.78
C PRO A 233 7.20 17.47 -15.64
N LEU A 234 7.65 16.79 -16.68
CA LEU A 234 8.92 16.06 -16.68
C LEU A 234 10.15 16.96 -16.91
N ASP A 235 9.94 18.19 -17.40
CA ASP A 235 11.03 19.16 -17.63
C ASP A 235 11.55 19.81 -16.35
N GLU A 236 10.87 19.59 -15.22
CA GLU A 236 11.32 20.02 -13.90
C GLU A 236 12.36 19.07 -13.29
N PHE A 237 12.44 17.82 -13.76
CA PHE A 237 13.41 16.85 -13.28
C PHE A 237 14.78 17.10 -13.89
N ASN A 238 15.80 17.14 -13.04
CA ASN A 238 17.20 17.33 -13.45
C ASN A 238 17.92 15.98 -13.56
N VAL A 239 17.49 15.20 -14.54
CA VAL A 239 18.08 13.91 -14.91
C VAL A 239 18.42 13.88 -16.40
N ASP A 240 19.29 12.95 -16.80
CA ASP A 240 19.67 12.79 -18.21
C ASP A 240 18.49 12.23 -19.04
N ASP A 241 18.53 12.38 -20.36
CA ASP A 241 17.52 11.76 -21.23
C ASP A 241 17.56 10.21 -21.10
N GLY A 242 16.40 9.58 -20.97
CA GLY A 242 16.31 8.14 -20.74
C GLY A 242 14.92 7.64 -20.32
N GLU A 243 14.84 6.33 -20.07
CA GLU A 243 13.68 5.67 -19.47
C GLU A 243 13.99 5.39 -17.99
N TYR A 244 13.02 5.63 -17.12
CA TYR A 244 13.18 5.55 -15.67
C TYR A 244 12.03 4.83 -15.00
N GLU A 245 12.34 4.10 -13.93
CA GLU A 245 11.37 3.69 -12.92
C GLU A 245 10.92 4.93 -12.13
N TRP A 246 9.74 4.87 -11.55
CA TRP A 246 9.18 5.99 -10.81
C TRP A 246 8.32 5.51 -9.65
N GLU A 247 8.11 6.40 -8.69
CA GLU A 247 7.20 6.19 -7.58
C GLU A 247 6.44 7.49 -7.29
N MET A 248 5.13 7.41 -7.07
CA MET A 248 4.37 8.52 -6.50
C MET A 248 4.03 8.24 -5.04
N ILE A 249 4.32 9.20 -4.17
CA ILE A 249 4.11 9.08 -2.72
C ILE A 249 3.08 10.13 -2.29
N ILE A 250 2.02 9.67 -1.63
CA ILE A 250 0.98 10.55 -1.05
C ILE A 250 1.10 10.51 0.46
N TYR A 251 1.28 11.69 1.07
CA TYR A 251 1.40 11.87 2.52
C TYR A 251 0.10 12.41 3.11
N ASN A 252 -0.33 11.88 4.26
CA ASN A 252 -1.45 12.40 5.03
C ASN A 252 -1.05 13.67 5.81
N GLY A 253 -0.80 14.75 5.07
CA GLY A 253 -0.43 16.06 5.60
C GLY A 253 0.58 16.79 4.72
N PRO A 254 0.97 18.02 5.09
CA PRO A 254 1.77 18.89 4.25
C PRO A 254 3.29 18.64 4.35
N ASN A 255 3.72 17.59 5.04
CA ASN A 255 5.15 17.31 5.27
C ASN A 255 5.49 15.91 4.78
N SER A 256 6.67 15.76 4.19
CA SER A 256 7.24 14.46 3.85
C SER A 256 7.86 13.82 5.08
N SER A 257 7.14 12.87 5.67
CA SER A 257 7.63 11.98 6.72
C SER A 257 7.12 10.58 6.47
N ASP A 258 7.99 9.58 6.59
CA ASP A 258 7.59 8.18 6.42
C ASP A 258 6.47 7.75 7.37
N GLU A 259 6.35 8.40 8.53
CA GLU A 259 5.25 8.14 9.47
C GLU A 259 3.90 8.62 8.91
N ASP A 260 3.90 9.62 8.04
CA ASP A 260 2.73 10.26 7.43
C ASP A 260 2.38 9.71 6.04
N ILE A 261 3.19 8.83 5.45
CA ILE A 261 2.85 8.21 4.16
C ILE A 261 1.53 7.47 4.27
N ALA A 262 0.59 7.85 3.41
CA ALA A 262 -0.72 7.23 3.28
C ALA A 262 -0.65 6.08 2.26
N ILE A 263 -0.04 6.29 1.10
CA ILE A 263 0.13 5.28 0.06
C ILE A 263 1.32 5.62 -0.85
N ARG A 264 1.94 4.59 -1.43
CA ARG A 264 2.83 4.71 -2.59
C ARG A 264 2.21 4.05 -3.81
N LEU A 265 2.40 4.65 -4.97
CA LEU A 265 2.05 4.08 -6.27
C LEU A 265 3.36 3.87 -7.03
N PRO A 266 3.90 2.64 -7.06
CA PRO A 266 5.10 2.36 -7.83
C PRO A 266 4.75 2.22 -9.32
N GLY A 267 5.61 2.73 -10.19
CA GLY A 267 5.62 2.39 -11.60
C GLY A 267 6.03 0.93 -11.77
N GLY A 268 5.16 0.11 -12.37
CA GLY A 268 5.52 -1.29 -12.65
C GLY A 268 6.63 -1.40 -13.70
N ASP A 269 7.23 -2.59 -13.83
CA ASP A 269 8.31 -2.89 -14.82
C ASP A 269 7.95 -2.49 -16.28
N GLU A 270 6.66 -2.37 -16.60
CA GLU A 270 6.16 -2.02 -17.93
C GLU A 270 5.77 -0.53 -18.09
N GLN A 271 5.77 0.24 -16.99
CA GLN A 271 5.33 1.64 -16.94
C GLN A 271 6.53 2.55 -16.64
N LEU A 272 7.49 2.60 -17.57
CA LEU A 272 8.63 3.50 -17.45
C LEU A 272 8.25 4.93 -17.89
N VAL A 273 8.84 5.93 -17.23
CA VAL A 273 8.75 7.33 -17.65
C VAL A 273 9.90 7.64 -18.60
N THR A 274 9.59 8.26 -19.74
CA THR A 274 10.62 8.70 -20.70
C THR A 274 10.90 10.20 -20.57
N ILE A 275 12.15 10.59 -20.38
CA ILE A 275 12.57 12.01 -20.31
C ILE A 275 13.47 12.32 -21.51
N GLY A 276 13.31 13.52 -22.07
CA GLY A 276 14.15 13.99 -23.17
C GLY A 276 13.73 13.54 -24.57
N ALA A 277 12.68 12.73 -24.70
CA ALA A 277 12.01 12.49 -25.97
C ALA A 277 11.18 13.73 -26.37
N ALA A 278 11.86 14.84 -26.66
CA ALA A 278 11.22 15.91 -27.41
C ALA A 278 10.79 15.30 -28.74
N ASP A 279 9.48 15.35 -29.00
CA ASP A 279 8.81 15.01 -30.25
C ASP A 279 9.81 15.18 -31.40
N GLU A 280 10.38 14.06 -31.86
CA GLU A 280 11.13 13.98 -33.12
C GLU A 280 10.06 14.25 -34.16
N GLY A 281 9.70 15.53 -34.28
CA GLY A 281 8.77 16.05 -35.23
C GLY A 281 9.26 15.49 -36.53
N THR A 282 8.53 14.51 -37.03
CA THR A 282 8.51 14.22 -38.45
C THR A 282 8.01 15.50 -39.09
N ASP A 283 8.94 16.45 -39.28
CA ASP A 283 8.99 17.39 -40.39
C ASP A 283 9.09 16.51 -41.65
N GLY A 284 8.00 15.82 -41.92
CA GLY A 284 7.64 15.30 -43.22
C GLY A 284 7.28 16.49 -44.08
N ASP A 285 8.30 17.30 -44.40
CA ASP A 285 8.42 18.03 -45.64
C ASP A 285 8.33 17.02 -46.79
N SER A 286 7.12 16.55 -47.07
CA SER A 286 6.72 16.01 -48.36
C SER A 286 6.10 17.15 -49.16
N GLY A 287 6.96 18.10 -49.52
CA GLY A 287 6.73 18.94 -50.66
C GLY A 287 6.37 18.10 -51.90
N ASN A 288 5.13 18.28 -52.33
CA ASN A 288 4.70 18.33 -53.73
C ASN A 288 4.58 17.01 -54.53
N THR A 289 3.35 16.60 -54.85
CA THR A 289 2.91 16.44 -56.25
C THR A 289 1.39 16.57 -56.34
N GLU A 290 0.95 17.61 -57.04
CA GLU A 290 -0.40 17.80 -57.57
C GLU A 290 -0.91 16.56 -58.34
N SER A 291 -2.15 16.13 -58.09
CA SER A 291 -2.96 15.56 -59.17
C SER A 291 -4.47 15.65 -58.89
N ASN A 292 -5.12 16.45 -59.72
CA ASN A 292 -6.57 16.53 -59.92
C ASN A 292 -7.18 15.16 -60.27
N GLY A 293 -8.43 14.93 -59.86
CA GLY A 293 -9.30 13.89 -60.43
C GLY A 293 -10.33 13.36 -59.43
N ASP A 294 -11.43 14.06 -59.16
CA ASP A 294 -12.71 13.98 -59.89
C ASP A 294 -13.62 12.80 -59.45
N SER A 295 -14.72 13.19 -58.78
CA SER A 295 -16.10 12.65 -58.78
C SER A 295 -16.40 11.14 -58.94
N ASN A 296 -17.07 10.56 -57.92
CA ASN A 296 -18.30 9.71 -58.00
C ASN A 296 -18.65 9.19 -56.59
N SER A 297 -19.78 9.49 -55.95
CA SER A 297 -21.20 9.16 -56.22
C SER A 297 -21.58 7.68 -56.04
N SER A 298 -22.68 7.48 -55.30
CA SER A 298 -23.53 6.28 -55.17
C SER A 298 -22.95 5.15 -54.29
N GLU A 299 -23.70 4.31 -53.58
CA GLU A 299 -25.07 4.18 -53.07
C GLU A 299 -25.10 2.73 -52.55
N SER A 300 -25.87 2.46 -51.47
CA SER A 300 -26.38 1.12 -51.11
C SER A 300 -25.31 0.10 -50.64
N ALA A 301 -25.56 -0.88 -49.77
CA ALA A 301 -26.77 -1.46 -49.25
C ALA A 301 -26.51 -2.08 -47.87
N ASP A 302 -27.55 -1.98 -47.04
CA ASP A 302 -28.02 -2.93 -46.04
C ASP A 302 -27.66 -4.40 -46.36
N ASN A 303 -27.11 -5.14 -45.40
CA ASN A 303 -27.17 -6.61 -45.41
C ASN A 303 -27.25 -7.16 -43.99
N THR A 304 -28.49 -7.32 -43.55
CA THR A 304 -28.89 -8.18 -42.44
C THR A 304 -28.73 -9.65 -42.85
N SER A 305 -28.09 -10.46 -42.01
CA SER A 305 -28.33 -11.90 -42.04
C SER A 305 -28.18 -12.50 -40.65
N ASP A 306 -29.34 -12.71 -40.03
CA ASP A 306 -29.56 -13.69 -38.98
C ASP A 306 -28.94 -15.04 -39.37
N THR A 307 -28.30 -15.70 -38.42
CA THR A 307 -28.09 -17.15 -38.49
C THR A 307 -28.28 -17.73 -37.10
N GLU A 308 -29.51 -18.13 -36.81
CA GLU A 308 -29.80 -19.18 -35.84
C GLU A 308 -29.42 -20.54 -36.46
N SER A 309 -28.66 -21.36 -35.76
CA SER A 309 -28.66 -22.80 -35.98
C SER A 309 -28.35 -23.56 -34.69
N ASN A 310 -29.32 -24.38 -34.30
CA ASN A 310 -29.34 -25.36 -33.22
C ASN A 310 -28.30 -26.50 -33.37
N GLY A 311 -28.01 -27.16 -32.24
CA GLY A 311 -27.48 -28.53 -32.13
C GLY A 311 -26.53 -28.64 -30.94
N ASP A 312 -26.95 -29.04 -29.74
CA ASP A 312 -27.40 -30.35 -29.26
C ASP A 312 -26.38 -31.51 -29.43
N SER A 313 -26.22 -32.25 -28.33
CA SER A 313 -25.63 -33.59 -28.13
C SER A 313 -24.13 -33.74 -27.79
N ALA A 314 -23.84 -33.63 -26.48
CA ALA A 314 -23.39 -34.70 -25.56
C ALA A 314 -22.04 -35.48 -25.84
N PRO A 315 -21.63 -36.46 -25.00
CA PRO A 315 -20.57 -36.25 -24.00
C PRO A 315 -19.38 -37.23 -24.13
N GLY A 316 -18.29 -36.95 -23.40
CA GLY A 316 -17.32 -37.96 -22.97
C GLY A 316 -15.92 -37.81 -23.56
N GLY A 317 -14.92 -37.79 -22.68
CA GLY A 317 -13.50 -37.82 -23.06
C GLY A 317 -12.60 -37.72 -21.84
N ASP A 318 -12.40 -38.84 -21.14
CA ASP A 318 -11.28 -39.03 -20.21
C ASP A 318 -9.95 -38.94 -20.98
N GLY A 319 -9.02 -38.11 -20.50
CA GLY A 319 -7.66 -38.03 -21.04
C GLY A 319 -6.75 -37.03 -20.30
N MET A 320 -5.93 -37.53 -19.36
CA MET A 320 -4.69 -36.92 -18.85
C MET A 320 -3.71 -36.51 -19.98
N PRO A 321 -2.53 -35.88 -19.73
CA PRO A 321 -2.02 -35.09 -18.60
C PRO A 321 -1.52 -33.69 -19.05
N GLY A 322 -1.35 -32.74 -18.12
CA GLY A 322 -0.72 -31.46 -18.45
C GLY A 322 -0.04 -30.84 -17.24
N PHE A 323 1.28 -30.96 -17.18
CA PHE A 323 2.12 -30.09 -16.35
C PHE A 323 1.91 -28.66 -16.84
N GLY A 324 1.20 -27.85 -16.06
CA GLY A 324 1.08 -26.41 -16.23
C GLY A 324 2.24 -25.69 -15.51
N PRO A 325 2.58 -24.48 -15.96
CA PRO A 325 3.79 -23.78 -15.54
C PRO A 325 3.75 -23.42 -14.06
N VAL A 326 4.91 -23.50 -13.42
CA VAL A 326 5.16 -22.84 -12.14
C VAL A 326 5.03 -21.33 -12.40
N ALA A 327 4.03 -20.69 -11.80
CA ALA A 327 3.99 -19.25 -11.70
C ALA A 327 5.19 -18.83 -10.84
N THR A 328 6.16 -18.16 -11.45
CA THR A 328 7.21 -17.47 -10.74
C THR A 328 6.55 -16.33 -9.99
N ILE A 329 6.43 -16.48 -8.66
CA ILE A 329 6.18 -15.35 -7.78
C ILE A 329 7.42 -14.45 -7.93
N ALA A 330 7.27 -13.32 -8.61
CA ALA A 330 8.21 -12.23 -8.48
C ALA A 330 8.08 -11.73 -7.03
N GLY A 331 8.91 -12.28 -6.15
CA GLY A 331 9.19 -11.64 -4.89
C GLY A 331 9.90 -10.33 -5.22
N LEU A 332 9.18 -9.22 -5.13
CA LEU A 332 9.77 -7.90 -4.93
C LEU A 332 10.39 -7.89 -3.53
N ALA A 333 11.54 -8.54 -3.45
CA ALA A 333 12.47 -8.53 -2.33
C ALA A 333 13.87 -8.46 -2.93
N GLY A 334 14.46 -7.26 -2.89
CA GLY A 334 15.90 -7.07 -3.05
C GLY A 334 16.28 -6.03 -4.10
N GLY A 335 16.27 -4.76 -3.71
CA GLY A 335 17.14 -3.76 -4.31
C GLY A 335 18.59 -4.26 -4.24
N TYR A 336 19.18 -4.54 -5.40
CA TYR A 336 20.54 -5.04 -5.52
C TYR A 336 21.54 -3.87 -5.42
N ALA A 337 22.06 -3.61 -4.23
CA ALA A 337 23.26 -2.79 -4.09
C ALA A 337 24.51 -3.62 -4.49
N LEU A 338 24.95 -3.45 -5.74
CA LEU A 338 26.14 -4.10 -6.32
C LEU A 338 27.43 -3.39 -5.88
N ILE A 339 27.91 -3.66 -4.65
CA ILE A 339 29.24 -3.16 -4.22
C ILE A 339 30.35 -3.99 -4.89
N ARG A 340 30.95 -3.43 -5.94
CA ARG A 340 32.25 -3.90 -6.48
C ARG A 340 33.34 -3.71 -5.43
N ARG A 341 33.83 -4.82 -4.88
CA ARG A 341 35.04 -4.86 -4.05
C ARG A 341 36.27 -4.79 -4.97
N SER A 342 36.99 -3.68 -4.96
CA SER A 342 38.34 -3.58 -5.49
C SER A 342 39.28 -4.44 -4.64
N GLU A 343 39.90 -5.45 -5.24
CA GLU A 343 41.10 -6.07 -4.71
C GLU A 343 42.23 -5.05 -4.80
N ASP A 344 42.86 -4.74 -3.67
CA ASP A 344 44.13 -4.02 -3.64
C ASP A 344 45.16 -4.86 -2.88
N GLU A 345 46.36 -4.86 -3.46
CA GLU A 345 47.47 -5.77 -3.28
C GLU A 345 48.15 -5.67 -1.90
N THR A 346 48.64 -6.81 -1.41
CA THR A 346 49.89 -6.91 -0.63
C THR A 346 50.67 -8.14 -1.06
#